data_AF-A0A0F8B155-F1
#
_entry.id   AF-A0A0F8B155-F1
#
_cell.length_a   1.000
_cell.length_b   1.000
_cell.length_c   1.000
_cell.angle_alpha   90.00
_cell.angle_beta   90.00
_cell.angle_gamma   90.00
#
_symmetry.space_group_name_H-M   'P 1'
#
loop_
_entity.id
_entity.type
_entity.pdbx_description
1 polymer ?
#
loop_
_entity_poly.entity_id
_entity_poly.type
_entity_poly.pdbx_seq_one_letter_code
_entity_poly.pdbx_strand_id
1 'polypeptide(L)'
;MFDYHDFTQVFGSDPFVDRSQATEAEGLRKGLDGALFIDRVLKALGITRSFMRGLYYLDKHQFNRSLEFISHPSLIPDFSDDIIIVLALNATATPNADYALVLTYFTTVQPVVKSSRALDLLLTAMARTSVSQALGYSRTYSGPTRKLLFGKLISAVLGADGSKADAASAAELVSAVLDADEEQWFEQYLTHGDGKALKKARDTIVMRKLVTGRYQEAVAERGVSSQWGGVLEGVKNGLGGRV
;
A
#
# COMPACT_ATOMS: atom_id res chain seq x y z
N MET A 1 25.05 11.12 -41.72
CA MET A 1 24.80 10.34 -40.49
C MET A 1 23.71 11.08 -39.74
N PHE A 2 22.57 10.43 -39.46
CA PHE A 2 21.45 11.09 -38.77
C PHE A 2 21.83 11.38 -37.32
N ASP A 3 21.51 12.59 -36.85
CA ASP A 3 21.60 12.90 -35.43
C ASP A 3 20.36 12.36 -34.73
N TYR A 4 20.52 11.24 -34.01
CA TYR A 4 19.42 10.58 -33.30
C TYR A 4 18.96 11.34 -32.04
N HIS A 5 19.62 12.45 -31.68
CA HIS A 5 19.18 13.33 -30.61
C HIS A 5 18.33 14.50 -31.11
N ASP A 6 18.26 14.73 -32.42
CA ASP A 6 17.39 15.74 -33.02
C ASP A 6 16.07 15.10 -33.49
N PHE A 7 15.03 15.30 -32.68
CA PHE A 7 13.67 14.81 -32.95
C PHE A 7 13.16 15.21 -34.35
N THR A 8 13.54 16.41 -34.83
CA THR A 8 13.08 16.95 -36.11
C THR A 8 13.76 16.27 -37.29
N GLN A 9 15.04 15.89 -37.14
CA GLN A 9 15.75 15.10 -38.16
C GLN A 9 15.26 13.66 -38.22
N VAL A 10 14.90 13.08 -37.07
CA VAL A 10 14.45 11.68 -37.01
C VAL A 10 12.99 11.54 -37.45
N PHE A 11 12.12 12.48 -37.06
CA PHE A 11 10.66 12.36 -37.22
C PHE A 11 10.00 13.45 -38.09
N GLY A 12 10.76 14.45 -38.57
CA GLY A 12 10.25 15.57 -39.37
C GLY A 12 9.68 16.72 -38.52
N SER A 13 9.29 17.82 -39.18
CA SER A 13 8.96 19.10 -38.53
C SER A 13 7.47 19.39 -38.29
N ASP A 14 6.56 18.41 -38.41
CA ASP A 14 5.19 18.58 -37.91
C ASP A 14 4.48 17.22 -37.69
N PRO A 15 3.80 17.01 -36.55
CA PRO A 15 3.01 15.80 -36.29
C PRO A 15 1.54 15.94 -36.73
N PHE A 16 1.18 17.00 -37.46
CA PHE A 16 -0.20 17.23 -37.86
C PHE A 16 -0.54 16.41 -39.09
N VAL A 17 -1.37 15.38 -38.86
CA VAL A 17 -2.02 14.59 -39.90
C VAL A 17 -2.73 15.55 -40.86
N ASP A 18 -2.27 15.61 -42.11
CA ASP A 18 -2.95 16.37 -43.16
C ASP A 18 -4.39 15.85 -43.32
N ARG A 19 -5.35 16.73 -43.59
CA ARG A 19 -6.76 16.37 -43.72
C ARG A 19 -6.97 15.31 -44.82
N SER A 20 -6.13 15.34 -45.85
CA SER A 20 -6.05 14.30 -46.88
C SER A 20 -5.68 12.94 -46.28
N GLN A 21 -4.59 12.89 -45.51
CA GLN A 21 -4.11 11.67 -44.83
C GLN A 21 -5.11 11.16 -43.80
N ALA A 22 -5.81 12.03 -43.08
CA ALA A 22 -6.87 11.65 -42.16
C ALA A 22 -8.05 10.99 -42.89
N THR A 23 -8.41 11.51 -44.07
CA THR A 23 -9.52 10.98 -44.88
C THR A 23 -9.15 9.65 -45.52
N GLU A 24 -7.91 9.51 -45.99
CA GLU A 24 -7.35 8.25 -46.50
C GLU A 24 -7.30 7.18 -45.40
N ALA A 25 -6.79 7.53 -44.22
CA ALA A 25 -6.78 6.65 -43.05
C ALA A 25 -8.20 6.20 -42.66
N GLU A 26 -9.20 7.09 -42.73
CA GLU A 26 -10.59 6.75 -42.45
C GLU A 26 -11.20 5.84 -43.54
N GLY A 27 -10.80 6.01 -44.81
CA GLY A 27 -11.15 5.12 -45.91
C GLY A 27 -10.59 3.70 -45.72
N LEU A 28 -9.30 3.60 -45.39
CA LEU A 28 -8.65 2.33 -45.03
C LEU A 28 -9.29 1.70 -43.80
N ARG A 29 -9.66 2.50 -42.80
CA ARG A 29 -10.34 2.04 -41.58
C ARG A 29 -11.69 1.41 -41.90
N LYS A 30 -12.49 2.04 -42.75
CA LYS A 30 -13.77 1.47 -43.22
C LYS A 30 -13.57 0.17 -44.00
N GLY A 31 -12.50 0.07 -44.80
CA GLY A 31 -12.14 -1.16 -45.51
C GLY A 31 -11.70 -2.32 -44.60
N LEU A 32 -11.33 -2.04 -43.35
CA LEU A 32 -10.92 -3.03 -42.33
C LEU A 32 -12.03 -3.29 -41.28
N ASP A 33 -13.30 -3.14 -41.68
CA ASP A 33 -14.49 -3.23 -40.81
C ASP A 33 -14.50 -2.23 -39.64
N GLY A 34 -13.83 -1.09 -39.81
CA GLY A 34 -13.76 -0.05 -38.79
C GLY A 34 -12.74 -0.30 -37.67
N ALA A 35 -12.05 -1.46 -37.68
CA ALA A 35 -11.07 -1.86 -36.68
C ALA A 35 -9.65 -1.70 -37.21
N LEU A 36 -8.82 -0.92 -36.52
CA LEU A 36 -7.42 -0.75 -36.89
C LEU A 36 -6.61 -2.01 -36.54
N PHE A 37 -5.46 -2.19 -37.19
CA PHE A 37 -4.49 -3.22 -36.80
C PHE A 37 -4.21 -3.17 -35.28
N ILE A 38 -4.00 -1.97 -34.74
CA ILE A 38 -3.76 -1.78 -33.31
C ILE A 38 -4.97 -2.22 -32.47
N ASP A 39 -6.21 -2.02 -32.91
CA ASP A 39 -7.39 -2.50 -32.17
C ASP A 39 -7.44 -4.02 -32.10
N ARG A 40 -7.05 -4.69 -33.19
CA ARG A 40 -6.97 -6.16 -33.25
C ARG A 40 -5.86 -6.68 -32.33
N VAL A 41 -4.69 -6.04 -32.34
CA VAL A 41 -3.57 -6.36 -31.44
C VAL A 41 -3.96 -6.15 -29.98
N LEU A 42 -4.53 -5.00 -29.65
CA LEU A 42 -4.95 -4.67 -28.30
C LEU A 42 -6.03 -5.61 -27.78
N LYS A 43 -7.03 -5.92 -28.62
CA LYS A 43 -8.04 -6.93 -28.31
C LYS A 43 -7.43 -8.32 -28.10
N ALA A 44 -6.45 -8.70 -28.91
CA ALA A 44 -5.74 -9.97 -28.74
C ALA A 44 -4.90 -10.02 -27.45
N LEU A 45 -4.38 -8.87 -27.02
CA LEU A 45 -3.65 -8.70 -25.75
C LEU A 45 -4.56 -8.46 -24.54
N GLY A 46 -5.89 -8.39 -24.72
CA GLY A 46 -6.84 -8.07 -23.64
C GLY A 46 -6.78 -6.61 -23.14
N ILE A 47 -6.02 -5.75 -23.81
CA ILE A 47 -5.81 -4.36 -23.42
C ILE A 47 -6.86 -3.47 -24.10
N THR A 48 -7.55 -2.63 -23.32
CA THR A 48 -8.53 -1.68 -23.89
C THR A 48 -7.89 -0.32 -24.16
N ARG A 49 -8.48 0.45 -25.09
CA ARG A 49 -8.07 1.85 -25.33
C ARG A 49 -8.15 2.72 -24.08
N SER A 50 -9.15 2.49 -23.23
CA SER A 50 -9.28 3.19 -21.95
C SER A 50 -8.11 2.89 -21.04
N PHE A 51 -7.72 1.61 -20.91
CA PHE A 51 -6.59 1.24 -20.07
C PHE A 51 -5.27 1.87 -20.55
N MET A 52 -4.99 1.85 -21.86
CA MET A 52 -3.82 2.54 -22.41
C MET A 52 -3.82 4.03 -22.10
N ARG A 53 -4.99 4.68 -22.16
CA ARG A 53 -5.11 6.10 -21.79
C ARG A 53 -4.81 6.33 -20.31
N GLY A 54 -5.20 5.39 -19.45
CA GLY A 54 -4.79 5.35 -18.05
C GLY A 54 -3.27 5.27 -17.89
N LEU A 55 -2.63 4.29 -18.53
CA LEU A 55 -1.16 4.14 -18.52
C LEU A 55 -0.44 5.38 -19.05
N TYR A 56 -0.96 6.01 -20.10
CA TYR A 56 -0.45 7.28 -20.61
C TYR A 56 -0.49 8.39 -19.55
N TYR A 57 -1.56 8.49 -18.77
CA TYR A 57 -1.63 9.47 -17.69
C TYR A 57 -0.72 9.11 -16.51
N LEU A 58 -0.47 7.82 -16.22
CA LEU A 58 0.55 7.42 -15.23
C LEU A 58 1.94 7.91 -15.63
N ASP A 59 2.33 7.71 -16.89
CA ASP A 59 3.64 8.13 -17.41
C ASP A 59 3.84 9.65 -17.35
N LYS A 60 2.74 10.42 -17.47
CA LYS A 60 2.73 11.87 -17.30
C LYS A 60 2.61 12.34 -15.84
N HIS A 61 2.69 11.44 -14.86
CA HIS A 61 2.46 11.71 -13.44
C HIS A 61 1.08 12.32 -13.13
N GLN A 62 0.09 12.12 -14.00
CA GLN A 62 -1.29 12.58 -13.81
C GLN A 62 -2.12 11.49 -13.11
N PHE A 63 -1.72 11.11 -11.89
CA PHE A 63 -2.25 9.93 -11.20
C PHE A 63 -3.77 9.95 -10.95
N ASN A 64 -4.31 11.09 -10.51
CA ASN A 64 -5.77 11.26 -10.32
C ASN A 64 -6.54 10.96 -11.60
N ARG A 65 -6.10 11.56 -12.71
CA ARG A 65 -6.73 11.39 -14.02
C ARG A 65 -6.55 9.98 -14.55
N SER A 66 -5.39 9.36 -14.32
CA SER A 66 -5.16 7.97 -14.68
C SER A 66 -6.16 7.03 -13.99
N LEU A 67 -6.44 7.26 -12.70
CA LEU A 67 -7.30 6.41 -11.90
C LEU A 67 -8.68 6.21 -12.53
N GLU A 68 -9.25 7.26 -13.13
CA GLU A 68 -10.53 7.24 -13.85
C GLU A 68 -10.57 6.18 -14.95
N PHE A 69 -9.42 5.85 -15.53
CA PHE A 69 -9.31 4.89 -16.63
C PHE A 69 -8.85 3.51 -16.17
N ILE A 70 -7.89 3.43 -15.23
CA ILE A 70 -7.32 2.13 -14.80
C ILE A 70 -8.15 1.40 -13.75
N SER A 71 -9.09 2.08 -13.09
CA SER A 71 -9.95 1.49 -12.05
C SER A 71 -11.25 0.85 -12.57
N HIS A 72 -11.44 0.80 -13.89
CA HIS A 72 -12.68 0.33 -14.46
C HIS A 72 -12.86 -1.20 -14.28
N PRO A 73 -13.97 -1.70 -13.71
CA PRO A 73 -14.13 -3.13 -13.36
C PRO A 73 -14.07 -4.11 -14.55
N SER A 74 -14.38 -3.64 -15.76
CA SER A 74 -14.31 -4.48 -16.98
C SER A 74 -12.88 -4.66 -17.53
N LEU A 75 -11.87 -4.10 -16.87
CA LEU A 75 -10.48 -4.25 -17.28
C LEU A 75 -9.88 -5.50 -16.67
N ILE A 76 -9.03 -6.17 -17.44
CA ILE A 76 -8.17 -7.21 -16.91
C ILE A 76 -7.07 -6.48 -16.11
N PRO A 77 -6.85 -6.84 -14.84
CA PRO A 77 -5.87 -6.20 -13.96
C PRO A 77 -4.44 -6.65 -14.30
N ASP A 78 -4.04 -6.43 -15.56
CA ASP A 78 -2.65 -6.60 -15.98
C ASP A 78 -1.83 -5.41 -15.46
N PHE A 79 -0.56 -5.67 -15.10
CA PHE A 79 0.36 -4.68 -14.52
C PHE A 79 -0.08 -4.11 -13.15
N SER A 80 -1.01 -4.74 -12.45
CA SER A 80 -1.49 -4.24 -11.14
C SER A 80 -0.38 -4.06 -10.12
N ASP A 81 0.62 -4.95 -10.10
CA ASP A 81 1.76 -4.82 -9.20
C ASP A 81 2.55 -3.52 -9.48
N ASP A 82 2.82 -3.22 -10.76
CA ASP A 82 3.54 -2.02 -11.17
C ASP A 82 2.72 -0.75 -10.87
N ILE A 83 1.41 -0.79 -11.13
CA ILE A 83 0.50 0.30 -10.78
C ILE A 83 0.50 0.56 -9.28
N ILE A 84 0.39 -0.49 -8.45
CA ILE A 84 0.43 -0.38 -6.99
C ILE A 84 1.77 0.22 -6.54
N ILE A 85 2.89 -0.27 -7.09
CA ILE A 85 4.22 0.24 -6.76
C ILE A 85 4.32 1.73 -7.10
N VAL A 86 3.93 2.14 -8.31
CA VAL A 86 4.00 3.53 -8.76
C VAL A 86 3.14 4.45 -7.87
N LEU A 87 1.90 4.06 -7.60
CA LEU A 87 0.99 4.86 -6.78
C LEU A 87 1.47 4.95 -5.32
N ALA A 88 1.98 3.86 -4.74
CA ALA A 88 2.51 3.85 -3.38
C ALA A 88 3.80 4.66 -3.25
N LEU A 89 4.70 4.60 -4.23
CA LEU A 89 5.92 5.42 -4.22
C LEU A 89 5.58 6.91 -4.36
N ASN A 90 4.61 7.26 -5.22
CA ASN A 90 4.13 8.63 -5.32
C ASN A 90 3.55 9.15 -3.99
N ALA A 91 2.82 8.31 -3.25
CA ALA A 91 2.32 8.68 -1.93
C ALA A 91 3.48 9.12 -1.01
N THR A 92 4.54 8.31 -0.92
CA THR A 92 5.70 8.61 -0.07
C THR A 92 6.54 9.80 -0.53
N ALA A 93 6.43 10.21 -1.78
CA ALA A 93 7.12 11.40 -2.30
C ALA A 93 6.52 12.71 -1.76
N THR A 94 5.29 12.67 -1.23
CA THR A 94 4.64 13.84 -0.64
C THR A 94 4.95 13.97 0.85
N PRO A 95 5.11 15.19 1.40
CA PRO A 95 5.45 15.40 2.82
C PRO A 95 4.46 14.77 3.83
N ASN A 96 3.19 14.61 3.43
CA ASN A 96 2.13 14.07 4.29
C ASN A 96 1.72 12.64 3.93
N ALA A 97 2.47 11.95 3.07
CA ALA A 97 2.21 10.59 2.61
C ALA A 97 0.72 10.29 2.31
N ASP A 98 0.26 10.66 1.11
CA ASP A 98 -1.14 10.42 0.71
C ASP A 98 -1.32 9.08 -0.01
N TYR A 99 -1.79 8.07 0.72
CA TYR A 99 -2.08 6.73 0.19
C TYR A 99 -3.46 6.58 -0.46
N ALA A 100 -4.27 7.65 -0.57
CA ALA A 100 -5.63 7.57 -1.07
C ALA A 100 -5.70 6.93 -2.47
N LEU A 101 -4.76 7.27 -3.37
CA LEU A 101 -4.77 6.77 -4.74
C LEU A 101 -4.53 5.26 -4.84
N VAL A 102 -3.52 4.73 -4.14
CA VAL A 102 -3.21 3.30 -4.16
C VAL A 102 -4.31 2.49 -3.51
N LEU A 103 -4.88 2.97 -2.40
CA LEU A 103 -5.98 2.30 -1.70
C LEU A 103 -7.27 2.35 -2.52
N THR A 104 -7.55 3.45 -3.21
CA THR A 104 -8.71 3.55 -4.11
C THR A 104 -8.57 2.58 -5.28
N TYR A 105 -7.40 2.51 -5.91
CA TYR A 105 -7.14 1.53 -6.97
C TYR A 105 -7.36 0.09 -6.46
N PHE A 106 -6.76 -0.26 -5.32
CA PHE A 106 -6.85 -1.62 -4.77
C PHE A 106 -8.28 -2.00 -4.38
N THR A 107 -9.03 -1.09 -3.74
CA THR A 107 -10.40 -1.36 -3.31
C THR A 107 -11.40 -1.48 -4.46
N THR A 108 -11.16 -0.76 -5.57
CA THR A 108 -12.03 -0.78 -6.76
C THR A 108 -11.74 -1.96 -7.68
N VAL A 109 -10.45 -2.26 -7.92
CA VAL A 109 -10.04 -3.30 -8.87
C VAL A 109 -9.85 -4.66 -8.21
N GLN A 110 -9.55 -4.70 -6.90
CA GLN A 110 -9.24 -5.91 -6.13
C GLN A 110 -8.28 -6.87 -6.86
N PRO A 111 -7.13 -6.39 -7.36
CA PRO A 111 -6.22 -7.21 -8.14
C PRO A 111 -5.51 -8.26 -7.28
N VAL A 112 -5.13 -9.37 -7.90
CA VAL A 112 -4.26 -10.38 -7.27
C VAL A 112 -2.82 -9.88 -7.33
N VAL A 113 -2.26 -9.53 -6.16
CA VAL A 113 -0.88 -9.05 -6.03
C VAL A 113 0.09 -10.22 -6.08
N LYS A 114 1.06 -10.19 -6.98
CA LYS A 114 1.99 -11.31 -7.22
C LYS A 114 3.38 -11.05 -6.65
N SER A 115 3.84 -9.82 -6.76
CA SER A 115 5.17 -9.37 -6.35
C SER A 115 5.21 -9.07 -4.85
N SER A 116 6.25 -9.59 -4.19
CA SER A 116 6.52 -9.27 -2.77
C SER A 116 6.65 -7.76 -2.55
N ARG A 117 7.20 -7.01 -3.52
CA ARG A 117 7.38 -5.56 -3.39
C ARG A 117 6.05 -4.82 -3.42
N ALA A 118 5.16 -5.19 -4.34
CA ALA A 118 3.83 -4.58 -4.45
C ALA A 118 3.01 -4.89 -3.20
N LEU A 119 3.11 -6.13 -2.70
CA LEU A 119 2.44 -6.55 -1.47
C LEU A 119 2.92 -5.74 -0.27
N ASP A 120 4.24 -5.58 -0.10
CA ASP A 120 4.82 -4.84 1.03
C ASP A 120 4.42 -3.36 1.03
N LEU A 121 4.44 -2.72 -0.14
CA LEU A 121 4.02 -1.32 -0.30
C LEU A 121 2.52 -1.16 -0.03
N LEU A 122 1.69 -2.07 -0.56
CA LEU A 122 0.26 -2.04 -0.33
C LEU A 122 -0.09 -2.24 1.15
N LEU A 123 0.56 -3.20 1.81
CA LEU A 123 0.35 -3.46 3.24
C LEU A 123 0.80 -2.25 4.08
N THR A 124 1.91 -1.62 3.72
CA THR A 124 2.39 -0.39 4.38
C THR A 124 1.38 0.74 4.21
N ALA A 125 0.84 0.93 3.00
CA ALA A 125 -0.20 1.91 2.72
C ALA A 125 -1.46 1.65 3.57
N MET A 126 -1.93 0.40 3.62
CA MET A 126 -3.06 0.03 4.48
C MET A 126 -2.75 0.30 5.95
N ALA A 127 -1.61 -0.15 6.48
CA ALA A 127 -1.27 -0.01 7.89
C ALA A 127 -1.13 1.45 8.35
N ARG A 128 -0.71 2.34 7.43
CA ARG A 128 -0.61 3.79 7.68
C ARG A 128 -1.97 4.48 7.65
N THR A 129 -2.97 3.92 6.97
CA THR A 129 -4.32 4.50 6.87
C THR A 129 -5.34 3.86 7.82
N SER A 130 -5.33 2.54 7.95
CA SER A 130 -6.17 1.75 8.87
C SER A 130 -5.49 0.43 9.22
N VAL A 131 -5.14 0.27 10.51
CA VAL A 131 -4.54 -0.98 11.01
C VAL A 131 -5.53 -2.13 10.86
N SER A 132 -6.82 -1.87 11.09
CA SER A 132 -7.90 -2.87 10.93
C SER A 132 -7.97 -3.42 9.51
N GLN A 133 -7.85 -2.56 8.48
CA GLN A 133 -7.82 -3.00 7.09
C GLN A 133 -6.60 -3.88 6.80
N ALA A 134 -5.42 -3.45 7.26
CA ALA A 134 -4.17 -4.20 7.07
C ALA A 134 -4.21 -5.57 7.78
N LEU A 135 -4.79 -5.64 8.99
CA LEU A 135 -5.00 -6.88 9.71
C LEU A 135 -5.94 -7.81 8.95
N GLY A 136 -7.10 -7.29 8.51
CA GLY A 136 -8.06 -8.04 7.69
C GLY A 136 -7.40 -8.62 6.43
N TYR A 137 -6.57 -7.82 5.76
CA TYR A 137 -5.84 -8.27 4.58
C TYR A 137 -4.80 -9.36 4.90
N SER A 138 -4.00 -9.20 5.95
CA SER A 138 -2.99 -10.19 6.33
C SER A 138 -3.60 -11.56 6.69
N ARG A 139 -4.82 -11.57 7.27
CA ARG A 139 -5.58 -12.76 7.63
C ARG A 139 -6.07 -13.58 6.44
N THR A 140 -6.05 -13.03 5.22
CA THR A 140 -6.40 -13.78 4.01
C THR A 140 -5.32 -14.78 3.57
N TYR A 141 -4.10 -14.66 4.13
CA TYR A 141 -2.96 -15.50 3.78
C TYR A 141 -2.77 -16.67 4.75
N SER A 142 -2.03 -17.69 4.28
CA SER A 142 -1.64 -18.85 5.11
C SER A 142 -0.73 -18.46 6.29
N GLY A 143 -0.66 -19.31 7.32
CA GLY A 143 0.04 -19.02 8.58
C GLY A 143 1.46 -18.42 8.47
N PRO A 144 2.40 -19.01 7.70
CA PRO A 144 3.75 -18.46 7.59
C PRO A 144 3.78 -17.07 6.94
N THR A 145 3.05 -16.89 5.84
CA THR A 145 2.96 -15.60 5.14
C THR A 145 2.25 -14.57 6.02
N ARG A 146 1.13 -14.95 6.65
CA ARG A 146 0.39 -14.12 7.59
C ARG A 146 1.29 -13.58 8.72
N LYS A 147 2.11 -14.44 9.34
CA LYS A 147 3.06 -14.03 10.39
C LYS A 147 4.08 -13.00 9.87
N LEU A 148 4.61 -13.20 8.67
CA LEU A 148 5.55 -12.27 8.04
C LEU A 148 4.88 -10.92 7.74
N LEU A 149 3.66 -10.93 7.19
CA LEU A 149 2.89 -9.70 6.94
C LEU A 149 2.53 -8.99 8.24
N PHE A 150 2.17 -9.72 9.28
CA PHE A 150 1.86 -9.16 10.59
C PHE A 150 3.07 -8.42 11.19
N GLY A 151 4.27 -9.00 11.10
CA GLY A 151 5.51 -8.31 11.50
C GLY A 151 5.76 -7.03 10.70
N LYS A 152 5.56 -7.07 9.37
CA LYS A 152 5.67 -5.89 8.51
C LYS A 152 4.67 -4.80 8.89
N LEU A 153 3.42 -5.15 9.17
CA LEU A 153 2.39 -4.23 9.66
C LEU A 153 2.85 -3.54 10.96
N ILE A 154 3.36 -4.29 11.94
CA ILE A 154 3.87 -3.71 13.20
C ILE A 154 5.01 -2.74 12.91
N SER A 155 5.98 -3.12 12.07
CA SER A 155 7.08 -2.21 11.70
C SER A 155 6.61 -0.95 10.98
N ALA A 156 5.60 -1.05 10.11
CA ALA A 156 5.08 0.08 9.37
C ALA A 156 4.41 1.11 10.29
N VAL A 157 3.68 0.65 11.32
CA VAL A 157 3.00 1.51 12.30
C VAL A 157 3.98 2.10 13.32
N LEU A 158 4.86 1.28 13.90
CA LEU A 158 5.74 1.69 15.00
C LEU A 158 7.07 2.31 14.54
N GLY A 159 7.49 2.06 13.30
CA GLY A 159 8.71 2.61 12.70
C GLY A 159 8.56 4.02 12.16
N ALA A 160 7.38 4.63 12.30
CA ALA A 160 7.11 5.97 11.82
C ALA A 160 7.72 7.08 12.70
N ASP A 161 8.13 8.19 12.09
CA ASP A 161 8.82 9.32 12.74
C ASP A 161 7.92 10.18 13.66
N GLY A 162 6.70 9.71 13.95
CA GLY A 162 5.86 10.25 15.02
C GLY A 162 4.94 11.38 14.58
N SER A 163 4.42 11.36 13.34
CA SER A 163 3.31 12.24 12.96
C SER A 163 2.06 11.94 13.80
N LYS A 164 1.09 12.86 13.82
CA LYS A 164 -0.19 12.64 14.49
C LYS A 164 -0.96 11.43 13.92
N ALA A 165 -0.87 11.21 12.61
CA ALA A 165 -1.47 10.04 11.96
C ALA A 165 -0.83 8.75 12.48
N ASP A 166 0.49 8.73 12.65
CA ASP A 166 1.20 7.56 13.17
C ASP A 166 0.82 7.25 14.63
N ALA A 167 0.56 8.28 15.44
CA ALA A 167 0.08 8.09 16.81
C ALA A 167 -1.33 7.46 16.85
N ALA A 168 -2.22 7.84 15.92
CA ALA A 168 -3.54 7.25 15.80
C ALA A 168 -3.45 5.77 15.39
N SER A 169 -2.63 5.45 14.39
CA SER A 169 -2.40 4.05 13.97
C SER A 169 -1.77 3.21 15.08
N ALA A 170 -0.83 3.77 15.87
CA ALA A 170 -0.27 3.07 17.02
C ALA A 170 -1.31 2.78 18.11
N ALA A 171 -2.22 3.73 18.38
CA ALA A 171 -3.33 3.51 19.31
C ALA A 171 -4.33 2.46 18.79
N GLU A 172 -4.62 2.46 17.48
CA GLU A 172 -5.44 1.44 16.83
C GLU A 172 -4.78 0.04 16.96
N LEU A 173 -3.47 -0.07 16.72
CA LEU A 173 -2.73 -1.33 16.87
C LEU A 173 -2.79 -1.89 18.31
N VAL A 174 -2.63 -1.03 19.32
CA VAL A 174 -2.69 -1.43 20.73
C VAL A 174 -4.07 -1.95 21.11
N SER A 175 -5.13 -1.33 20.58
CA SER A 175 -6.52 -1.70 20.85
C SER A 175 -7.09 -2.73 19.87
N ALA A 176 -6.29 -3.18 18.90
CA ALA A 176 -6.73 -4.13 17.89
C ALA A 176 -7.11 -5.49 18.49
N VAL A 177 -8.19 -6.05 17.95
CA VAL A 177 -8.66 -7.41 18.26
C VAL A 177 -7.76 -8.41 17.57
N LEU A 178 -6.85 -9.03 18.34
CA LEU A 178 -5.95 -10.08 17.86
C LEU A 178 -6.43 -11.45 18.33
N ASP A 179 -6.19 -12.47 17.52
CA ASP A 179 -6.34 -13.85 17.97
C ASP A 179 -5.13 -14.32 18.81
N ALA A 180 -5.20 -15.54 19.35
CA ALA A 180 -4.15 -16.07 20.22
C ALA A 180 -2.78 -16.19 19.54
N ASP A 181 -2.76 -16.54 18.25
CA ASP A 181 -1.52 -16.66 17.48
C ASP A 181 -0.92 -15.28 17.21
N GLU A 182 -1.74 -14.31 16.81
CA GLU A 182 -1.35 -12.92 16.59
C GLU A 182 -0.84 -12.27 17.87
N GLU A 183 -1.46 -12.53 19.02
CA GLU A 183 -0.98 -12.04 20.31
C GLU A 183 0.42 -12.59 20.63
N GLN A 184 0.62 -13.89 20.41
CA GLN A 184 1.93 -14.51 20.59
C GLN A 184 2.96 -13.91 19.61
N TRP A 185 2.60 -13.72 18.35
CA TRP A 185 3.49 -13.15 17.34
C TRP A 185 3.83 -11.70 17.64
N PHE A 186 2.86 -10.93 18.16
CA PHE A 186 3.04 -9.53 18.56
C PHE A 186 4.11 -9.41 19.63
N GLU A 187 4.00 -10.22 20.69
CA GLU A 187 4.99 -10.23 21.77
C GLU A 187 6.34 -10.75 21.29
N GLN A 188 6.39 -11.86 20.55
CA GLN A 188 7.63 -12.41 20.01
C GLN A 188 8.37 -11.41 19.11
N TYR A 189 7.64 -10.72 18.23
CA TYR A 189 8.22 -9.77 17.29
C TYR A 189 8.86 -8.57 17.99
N LEU A 190 8.19 -8.03 19.02
CA LEU A 190 8.69 -6.87 19.78
C LEU A 190 9.75 -7.23 20.82
N THR A 191 9.84 -8.50 21.25
CA THR A 191 10.82 -8.95 22.26
C THR A 191 12.09 -9.55 21.67
N HIS A 192 11.96 -10.36 20.61
CA HIS A 192 13.05 -11.16 20.04
C HIS A 192 13.30 -10.91 18.54
N GLY A 193 12.32 -10.36 17.81
CA GLY A 193 12.43 -10.10 16.38
C GLY A 193 13.06 -8.73 16.05
N ASP A 194 13.01 -8.38 14.76
CA ASP A 194 13.47 -7.09 14.24
C ASP A 194 12.74 -5.90 14.90
N GLY A 195 11.53 -6.14 15.40
CA GLY A 195 10.74 -5.17 16.15
C GLY A 195 11.37 -4.70 17.46
N LYS A 196 12.32 -5.45 18.04
CA LYS A 196 13.03 -5.06 19.27
C LYS A 196 13.80 -3.74 19.12
N ALA A 197 14.29 -3.44 17.91
CA ALA A 197 15.04 -2.21 17.63
C ALA A 197 14.14 -0.96 17.57
N LEU A 198 12.82 -1.11 17.56
CA LEU A 198 11.88 0.00 17.50
C LEU A 198 11.82 0.74 18.84
N LYS A 199 11.94 2.08 18.79
CA LYS A 199 12.01 2.95 19.98
C LYS A 199 10.84 2.76 20.97
N LYS A 200 9.66 2.38 20.47
CA LYS A 200 8.42 2.21 21.26
C LYS A 200 8.03 0.76 21.49
N ALA A 201 8.88 -0.21 21.18
CA ALA A 201 8.53 -1.64 21.25
C ALA A 201 8.03 -2.06 22.64
N ARG A 202 8.80 -1.76 23.68
CA ARG A 202 8.48 -2.15 25.08
C ARG A 202 7.23 -1.45 25.59
N ASP A 203 7.13 -0.14 25.36
CA ASP A 203 5.98 0.66 25.76
C ASP A 203 4.69 0.16 25.09
N THR A 204 4.76 -0.30 23.83
CA THR A 204 3.60 -0.85 23.11
C THR A 204 3.14 -2.19 23.70
N ILE A 205 4.07 -3.06 24.12
CA ILE A 205 3.72 -4.32 24.83
C ILE A 205 2.97 -4.02 26.12
N VAL A 206 3.50 -3.10 26.93
CA VAL A 206 2.88 -2.71 28.20
C VAL A 206 1.49 -2.12 27.97
N MET A 207 1.38 -1.18 27.03
CA MET A 207 0.12 -0.54 26.71
C MET A 207 -0.93 -1.56 26.25
N ARG A 208 -0.53 -2.53 25.42
CA ARG A 208 -1.42 -3.61 24.97
C ARG A 208 -1.88 -4.50 26.12
N LYS A 209 -0.96 -4.91 27.01
CA LYS A 209 -1.32 -5.70 28.20
C LYS A 209 -2.31 -4.95 29.12
N LEU A 210 -2.12 -3.65 29.30
CA LEU A 210 -3.05 -2.81 30.07
C LEU A 210 -4.44 -2.72 29.42
N VAL A 211 -4.50 -2.46 28.10
CA VAL A 211 -5.77 -2.35 27.35
C VAL A 211 -6.53 -3.67 27.29
N THR A 212 -5.80 -4.79 27.20
CA THR A 212 -6.38 -6.15 27.17
C THR A 212 -6.72 -6.70 28.56
N GLY A 213 -6.49 -5.95 29.63
CA GLY A 213 -6.80 -6.36 31.00
C GLY A 213 -5.78 -7.30 31.66
N ARG A 214 -4.64 -7.55 31.01
CA ARG A 214 -3.53 -8.38 31.52
C ARG A 214 -2.61 -7.56 32.45
N TYR A 215 -3.20 -6.99 33.50
CA TYR A 215 -2.52 -6.04 34.39
C TYR A 215 -1.33 -6.66 35.14
N GLN A 216 -1.44 -7.92 35.59
CA GLN A 216 -0.36 -8.62 36.28
C GLN A 216 0.88 -8.78 35.38
N GLU A 217 0.67 -9.15 34.12
CA GLU A 217 1.74 -9.28 33.12
C GLU A 217 2.34 -7.92 32.75
N ALA A 218 1.55 -6.84 32.78
CA ALA A 218 2.02 -5.49 32.52
C ALA A 218 2.95 -4.98 33.63
N VAL A 219 2.60 -5.24 34.91
CA VAL A 219 3.42 -4.85 36.07
C VAL A 219 4.73 -5.65 36.14
N ALA A 220 4.72 -6.90 35.67
CA ALA A 220 5.91 -7.76 35.62
C ALA A 220 6.90 -7.39 34.50
N GLU A 221 6.50 -6.56 33.53
CA GLU A 221 7.34 -6.20 32.38
C GLU A 221 8.52 -5.32 32.81
N ARG A 222 9.72 -5.65 32.31
CA ARG A 222 10.97 -4.93 32.63
C ARG A 222 11.45 -4.10 31.46
N GLY A 223 12.16 -3.01 31.75
CA GLY A 223 12.76 -2.15 30.72
C GLY A 223 11.76 -1.22 30.02
N VAL A 224 10.68 -0.87 30.73
CA VAL A 224 9.67 0.09 30.29
C VAL A 224 10.18 1.52 30.48
N SER A 225 9.79 2.45 29.62
CA SER A 225 10.17 3.86 29.78
C SER A 225 9.65 4.44 31.11
N SER A 226 10.36 5.45 31.64
CA SER A 226 10.00 6.12 32.89
C SER A 226 8.61 6.74 32.89
N GLN A 227 8.07 7.04 31.69
CA GLN A 227 6.72 7.56 31.50
C GLN A 227 5.63 6.62 32.04
N TRP A 228 5.85 5.30 31.96
CA TRP A 228 4.87 4.30 32.41
C TRP A 228 5.05 3.87 33.86
N GLY A 229 6.15 4.25 34.52
CA GLY A 229 6.44 3.83 35.90
C GLY A 229 5.34 4.23 36.89
N GLY A 230 4.85 5.46 36.82
CA GLY A 230 3.75 5.93 37.69
C GLY A 230 2.42 5.22 37.42
N VAL A 231 2.14 4.90 36.16
CA VAL A 231 0.92 4.16 35.78
C VAL A 231 0.98 2.73 36.30
N LEU A 232 2.12 2.05 36.14
CA LEU A 232 2.32 0.67 36.62
C LEU A 232 2.26 0.57 38.15
N GLU A 233 2.84 1.53 38.87
CA GLU A 233 2.72 1.59 40.34
C GLU A 233 1.27 1.85 40.78
N GLY A 234 0.54 2.73 40.08
CA GLY A 234 -0.89 2.93 40.32
C GLY A 234 -1.72 1.66 40.12
N VAL A 235 -1.46 0.93 39.03
CA VAL A 235 -2.12 -0.36 38.73
C VAL A 235 -1.77 -1.41 39.78
N LYS A 236 -0.49 -1.52 40.17
CA LYS A 236 -0.02 -2.45 41.21
C LYS A 236 -0.70 -2.19 42.56
N ASN A 237 -0.83 -0.93 42.96
CA ASN A 237 -1.54 -0.54 44.18
C ASN A 237 -3.04 -0.84 44.08
N GLY A 238 -3.66 -0.61 42.91
CA GLY A 238 -5.07 -0.93 42.65
C GLY A 238 -5.39 -2.43 42.65
N LEU A 239 -4.43 -3.29 42.29
CA LEU A 239 -4.54 -4.75 42.39
C LEU A 239 -4.42 -5.27 43.85
N GLY A 240 -4.30 -4.37 44.84
CA GLY A 240 -4.32 -4.71 46.26
C GLY A 240 -3.01 -5.27 46.79
N GLY A 241 -1.87 -4.95 46.15
CA GLY A 241 -0.54 -5.34 46.64
C GLY A 241 -0.26 -6.86 46.63
N ARG A 242 -1.14 -7.66 46.01
CA ARG A 242 -0.90 -9.10 45.79
C ARG A 242 -0.06 -9.29 44.53
N VAL A 243 1.24 -9.07 44.67
CA VAL A 243 2.27 -9.60 43.77
C VAL A 243 2.92 -10.78 44.47
#